data_AF-A0A970MP51-F1
#
_entry.id   AF-A0A970MP51-F1
#
_cell.length_a   1.000
_cell.length_b   1.000
_cell.length_c   1.000
_cell.angle_alpha   90.00
_cell.angle_beta   90.00
_cell.angle_gamma   90.00
#
_symmetry.space_group_name_H-M   'P 1'
#
loop_
_entity.id
_entity.type
_entity.pdbx_description
1 polymer ?
#
loop_
_entity_poly.entity_id
_entity_poly.type
_entity_poly.pdbx_seq_one_letter_code
_entity_poly.pdbx_strand_id
1 'polypeptide(L)'
;MRNKFLVFIILILVGLNALAQTNVNFEFSNRYNCEIKSANINLKNKDKQIVLFNDTLSEFKKDFTIPAESANYIISVELEYKNAESKKRKRRRKGELDCNRIHSQEYPFELLGNEIDVFIDVSFSKRVYSDSLDGSIGVVRHYNSVHDIEIEYAKDIRSNESIREPFFILKNNSNDTLYGQHIKTLYWGWISYMIDDSTWTNNFFGNLDYNFSGGTLLIPGAATIATVGSFGWTEELPKKKYRYTLLYTTDVNSTGGGYRKQVERDNIAWFVKDFRFYKLVYEFEVK
;
A
#
# COMPACT_ATOMS: atom_id res chain seq x y z
N MET A 1 -27.92 -28.12 35.75
CA MET A 1 -28.06 -27.32 34.51
C MET A 1 -27.14 -26.09 34.46
N ARG A 2 -26.84 -25.41 35.58
CA ARG A 2 -25.96 -24.21 35.62
C ARG A 2 -24.52 -24.41 35.10
N ASN A 3 -23.85 -25.52 35.43
CA ASN A 3 -22.47 -25.78 34.98
C ASN A 3 -22.34 -26.07 33.48
N LYS A 4 -23.38 -26.62 32.83
CA LYS A 4 -23.35 -26.87 31.37
C LYS A 4 -23.48 -25.57 30.58
N PHE A 5 -24.24 -24.59 31.09
CA PHE A 5 -24.36 -23.25 30.50
C PHE A 5 -23.06 -22.46 30.58
N LEU A 6 -22.34 -22.55 31.71
CA LEU A 6 -21.07 -21.84 31.90
C LEU A 6 -19.97 -22.37 30.98
N VAL A 7 -19.90 -23.69 30.79
CA VAL A 7 -18.97 -24.34 29.85
C VAL A 7 -19.31 -23.97 28.40
N PHE A 8 -20.60 -23.83 28.06
CA PHE A 8 -21.04 -23.39 26.73
C PHE A 8 -20.68 -21.93 26.45
N ILE A 9 -20.81 -21.04 27.43
CA ILE A 9 -20.38 -19.63 27.31
C ILE A 9 -18.86 -19.53 27.17
N ILE A 10 -18.09 -20.31 27.93
CA ILE A 10 -16.63 -20.36 27.81
C ILE A 10 -16.23 -20.92 26.43
N LEU A 11 -16.88 -21.96 25.94
CA LEU A 11 -16.63 -22.52 24.60
C LEU A 11 -17.05 -21.57 23.47
N ILE A 12 -18.08 -20.75 23.65
CA ILE A 12 -18.45 -19.70 22.70
C ILE A 12 -17.43 -18.56 22.76
N LEU A 13 -16.98 -18.14 23.94
CA LEU A 13 -15.93 -17.10 24.09
C LEU A 13 -14.56 -17.56 23.57
N VAL A 14 -14.21 -18.83 23.77
CA VAL A 14 -12.97 -19.45 23.25
C VAL A 14 -13.10 -19.79 21.77
N GLY A 15 -14.30 -20.18 21.30
CA GLY A 15 -14.60 -20.44 19.89
C GLY A 15 -14.75 -19.17 19.04
N LEU A 16 -15.15 -18.04 19.65
CA LEU A 16 -15.14 -16.71 19.04
C LEU A 16 -13.72 -16.12 18.97
N ASN A 17 -12.75 -16.67 19.69
CA ASN A 17 -11.32 -16.45 19.46
C ASN A 17 -10.79 -17.34 18.33
N ALA A 18 -11.57 -17.52 17.25
CA ALA A 18 -10.94 -17.60 15.94
C ALA A 18 -10.20 -16.27 15.79
N LEU A 19 -8.91 -16.26 16.17
CA LEU A 19 -8.09 -15.06 16.24
C LEU A 19 -8.31 -14.27 14.95
N ALA A 20 -8.90 -13.08 15.06
CA ALA A 20 -9.04 -12.19 13.93
C ALA A 20 -7.66 -12.06 13.27
N GLN A 21 -7.63 -12.07 11.94
CA GLN A 21 -6.38 -12.09 11.17
C GLN A 21 -6.29 -10.84 10.32
N THR A 22 -5.09 -10.27 10.25
CA THR A 22 -4.74 -9.19 9.31
C THR A 22 -3.95 -9.80 8.16
N ASN A 23 -4.36 -9.50 6.92
CA ASN A 23 -3.62 -9.90 5.73
C ASN A 23 -2.37 -9.05 5.58
N VAL A 24 -1.22 -9.67 5.34
CA VAL A 24 0.03 -8.99 5.08
C VAL A 24 0.51 -9.37 3.68
N ASN A 25 0.72 -8.35 2.85
CA ASN A 25 1.22 -8.48 1.49
C ASN A 25 2.65 -7.96 1.50
N PHE A 26 3.62 -8.85 1.31
CA PHE A 26 5.04 -8.50 1.32
C PHE A 26 5.61 -8.51 -0.09
N GLU A 27 6.33 -7.46 -0.46
CA GLU A 27 7.06 -7.34 -1.73
C GLU A 27 8.52 -6.94 -1.50
N PHE A 28 9.43 -7.67 -2.12
CA PHE A 28 10.85 -7.34 -2.20
C PHE A 28 11.24 -7.07 -3.65
N SER A 29 12.05 -6.02 -3.87
CA SER A 29 12.65 -5.77 -5.18
C SER A 29 14.06 -5.17 -5.08
N ASN A 30 14.96 -5.63 -5.93
CA ASN A 30 16.31 -5.13 -6.06
C ASN A 30 16.59 -4.80 -7.53
N ARG A 31 16.64 -3.50 -7.82
CA ARG A 31 17.01 -2.94 -9.12
C ARG A 31 18.43 -2.37 -9.12
N TYR A 32 19.24 -2.76 -8.13
CA TYR A 32 20.66 -2.45 -8.09
C TYR A 32 21.45 -3.46 -8.93
N ASN A 33 22.41 -2.98 -9.71
CA ASN A 33 23.14 -3.81 -10.69
C ASN A 33 24.20 -4.75 -10.08
N CYS A 34 24.23 -4.88 -8.74
CA CYS A 34 25.12 -5.81 -8.05
C CYS A 34 24.44 -7.16 -7.82
N GLU A 35 25.22 -8.23 -7.81
CA GLU A 35 24.70 -9.56 -7.50
C GLU A 35 24.42 -9.65 -6.00
N ILE A 36 23.22 -10.10 -5.63
CA ILE A 36 22.88 -10.37 -4.23
C ILE A 36 23.63 -11.62 -3.79
N LYS A 37 24.48 -11.50 -2.77
CA LYS A 37 25.13 -12.63 -2.12
C LYS A 37 24.20 -13.26 -1.08
N SER A 38 23.52 -12.44 -0.29
CA SER A 38 22.48 -12.86 0.64
C SER A 38 21.53 -11.71 0.94
N ALA A 39 20.25 -12.01 1.11
CA ALA A 39 19.24 -11.05 1.55
C ALA A 39 18.37 -11.68 2.64
N ASN A 40 18.36 -11.08 3.82
CA ASN A 40 17.58 -11.53 4.97
C ASN A 40 16.62 -10.43 5.39
N ILE A 41 15.32 -10.67 5.23
CA ILE A 41 14.26 -9.74 5.63
C ILE A 41 13.33 -10.44 6.60
N ASN A 42 13.20 -9.86 7.78
CA ASN A 42 12.44 -10.44 8.88
C ASN A 42 11.44 -9.43 9.44
N LEU A 43 10.26 -9.91 9.80
CA LEU A 43 9.29 -9.20 10.60
C LEU A 43 9.40 -9.71 12.04
N LYS A 44 9.81 -8.83 12.95
CA LYS A 44 10.02 -9.15 14.37
C LYS A 44 8.93 -8.50 15.22
N ASN A 45 8.47 -9.21 16.23
CA ASN A 45 7.71 -8.72 17.39
C ASN A 45 8.36 -9.38 18.64
N LYS A 46 8.11 -8.87 19.84
CA LYS A 46 8.74 -9.28 21.13
C LYS A 46 8.92 -10.80 21.26
N ASP A 47 7.93 -11.58 20.85
CA ASP A 47 7.91 -13.03 21.07
C ASP A 47 8.06 -13.86 19.77
N LYS A 48 8.11 -13.22 18.61
CA LYS A 48 8.02 -13.89 17.30
C LYS A 48 8.88 -13.23 16.24
N GLN A 49 9.56 -14.06 15.44
CA GLN A 49 10.21 -13.64 14.21
C GLN A 49 9.60 -14.42 13.04
N ILE A 50 9.17 -13.68 12.02
CA ILE A 50 8.65 -14.22 10.77
C ILE A 50 9.67 -13.89 9.68
N VAL A 51 10.17 -14.93 9.00
CA VAL A 51 11.03 -14.75 7.83
C VAL A 51 10.16 -14.32 6.65
N LEU A 52 10.34 -13.07 6.20
CA LEU A 52 9.67 -12.52 5.03
C LEU A 52 10.41 -12.95 3.75
N PHE A 53 11.74 -12.87 3.77
CA PHE A 53 12.61 -13.24 2.64
C PHE A 53 13.98 -13.73 3.16
N ASN A 54 14.49 -14.81 2.58
CA ASN A 54 15.83 -15.33 2.81
C ASN A 54 16.29 -16.06 1.54
N ASP A 55 16.73 -15.30 0.53
CA ASP A 55 17.13 -15.80 -0.78
C ASP A 55 18.08 -14.79 -1.47
N THR A 56 18.44 -15.04 -2.73
CA THR A 56 19.22 -14.16 -3.60
C THR A 56 18.43 -13.66 -4.82
N LEU A 57 17.15 -14.05 -4.95
CA LEU A 57 16.25 -13.54 -5.99
C LEU A 57 16.19 -12.01 -5.95
N SER A 58 16.11 -11.36 -7.11
CA SER A 58 16.01 -9.90 -7.20
C SER A 58 14.60 -9.39 -6.92
N GLU A 59 13.57 -10.21 -7.03
CA GLU A 59 12.18 -9.84 -6.78
C GLU A 59 11.45 -11.00 -6.11
N PHE A 60 10.55 -10.69 -5.17
CA PHE A 60 9.79 -11.70 -4.44
C PHE A 60 8.49 -11.12 -3.88
N LYS A 61 7.43 -11.94 -3.86
CA LYS A 61 6.13 -11.59 -3.28
C LYS A 61 5.64 -12.71 -2.38
N LYS A 62 5.08 -12.35 -1.24
CA LYS A 62 4.52 -13.30 -0.27
C LYS A 62 3.35 -12.70 0.47
N ASP A 63 2.24 -13.41 0.42
CA ASP A 63 1.05 -13.09 1.20
C ASP A 63 0.93 -14.07 2.37
N PHE A 64 0.59 -13.55 3.54
CA PHE A 64 0.38 -14.34 4.76
C PHE A 64 -0.52 -13.58 5.72
N THR A 65 -0.89 -14.22 6.83
CA THR A 65 -1.69 -13.59 7.87
C THR A 65 -0.95 -13.52 9.20
N ILE A 66 -1.24 -12.46 9.96
CA ILE A 66 -0.81 -12.28 11.34
C ILE A 66 -2.04 -12.07 12.24
N PRO A 67 -1.93 -12.30 13.56
CA PRO A 67 -3.00 -11.93 14.48
C PRO A 67 -3.35 -10.44 14.36
N ALA A 68 -4.64 -10.13 14.30
CA ALA A 68 -5.16 -8.77 14.33
C ALA A 68 -5.17 -8.28 15.79
N GLU A 69 -4.00 -7.85 16.25
CA GLU A 69 -3.78 -7.36 17.60
C GLU A 69 -2.96 -6.07 17.58
N SER A 70 -3.17 -5.21 18.58
CA SER A 70 -2.33 -4.04 18.76
C SER A 70 -0.93 -4.48 19.20
N ALA A 71 0.07 -4.20 18.38
CA ALA A 71 1.44 -4.64 18.63
C ALA A 71 2.49 -3.80 17.89
N ASN A 72 3.69 -3.80 18.46
CA ASN A 72 4.87 -3.19 17.87
C ASN A 72 5.66 -4.23 17.07
N TYR A 73 5.99 -3.87 15.84
CA TYR A 73 6.76 -4.68 14.92
C TYR A 73 8.03 -3.96 14.48
N ILE A 74 9.02 -4.74 14.04
CA ILE A 74 10.26 -4.24 13.44
C ILE A 74 10.48 -5.00 12.13
N ILE A 75 10.61 -4.26 11.03
CA ILE A 75 11.17 -4.80 9.79
C ILE A 75 12.68 -4.74 9.92
N SER A 76 13.34 -5.88 9.87
CA SER A 76 14.79 -6.00 9.92
C SER A 76 15.29 -6.48 8.57
N VAL A 77 16.14 -5.69 7.94
CA VAL A 77 16.72 -5.93 6.61
C VAL A 77 18.22 -6.05 6.76
N GLU A 78 18.79 -7.11 6.19
CA GLU A 78 20.22 -7.28 5.97
C GLU A 78 20.44 -7.73 4.53
N LEU A 79 21.27 -7.01 3.78
CA LEU A 79 21.53 -7.26 2.38
C LEU A 79 23.02 -7.21 2.12
N GLU A 80 23.57 -8.33 1.65
CA GLU A 80 24.95 -8.43 1.22
C GLU A 80 25.02 -8.53 -0.30
N TYR A 81 25.80 -7.64 -0.90
CA TYR A 81 26.11 -7.68 -2.32
C TYR A 81 27.52 -8.21 -2.55
N LYS A 82 27.71 -8.78 -3.75
CA LYS A 82 29.04 -9.11 -4.28
C LYS A 82 29.17 -8.58 -5.70
N ASN A 83 30.41 -8.38 -6.12
CA ASN A 83 30.69 -8.10 -7.53
C ASN A 83 30.23 -9.28 -8.39
N ALA A 84 29.48 -9.00 -9.47
CA ALA A 84 29.10 -10.04 -10.42
C ALA A 84 30.35 -10.72 -10.99
N GLU A 85 30.37 -12.05 -11.02
CA GLU A 85 31.47 -12.80 -11.63
C GLU A 85 31.50 -12.57 -13.14
N SER A 86 32.23 -11.55 -13.59
CA SER A 86 32.50 -11.38 -15.00
C SER A 86 33.44 -12.51 -15.48
N LYS A 87 32.89 -13.49 -16.19
CA LYS A 87 33.65 -14.39 -17.08
C LYS A 87 34.26 -13.58 -18.23
N LYS A 88 35.28 -12.75 -17.94
CA LYS A 88 36.33 -12.20 -18.82
C LYS A 88 36.96 -10.98 -18.13
N ARG A 89 37.93 -11.23 -17.26
CA ARG A 89 38.91 -10.22 -16.84
C ARG A 89 39.63 -9.65 -18.06
N LYS A 90 39.27 -8.44 -18.51
CA LYS A 90 40.19 -7.53 -19.19
C LYS A 90 39.90 -6.09 -18.76
N ARG A 91 40.72 -5.62 -17.82
CA ARG A 91 40.85 -4.24 -17.31
C ARG A 91 39.60 -3.67 -16.61
N ARG A 92 39.69 -3.59 -15.28
CA ARG A 92 38.85 -2.73 -14.45
C ARG A 92 38.84 -1.32 -15.06
N ARG A 93 37.71 -0.90 -15.63
CA ARG A 93 37.56 0.48 -16.13
C ARG A 93 37.44 1.40 -14.92
N LYS A 94 38.05 2.58 -14.97
CA LYS A 94 37.84 3.64 -13.97
C LYS A 94 36.33 3.93 -13.93
N GLY A 95 35.66 3.56 -12.83
CA GLY A 95 34.19 3.61 -12.70
C GLY A 95 33.49 2.26 -12.46
N GLU A 96 34.22 1.17 -12.22
CA GLU A 96 33.62 -0.12 -11.80
C GLU A 96 33.13 -0.01 -10.35
N LEU A 97 31.83 -0.29 -10.14
CA LEU A 97 31.14 -0.21 -8.86
C LEU A 97 31.68 -1.29 -7.91
N ASP A 98 32.17 -0.92 -6.73
CA ASP A 98 32.55 -1.91 -5.71
C ASP A 98 31.31 -2.36 -4.95
N CYS A 99 30.78 -3.51 -5.38
CA CYS A 99 29.55 -4.10 -4.85
C CYS A 99 29.77 -4.92 -3.57
N ASN A 100 31.00 -5.11 -3.09
CA ASN A 100 31.24 -5.97 -1.92
C ASN A 100 30.87 -5.22 -0.62
N ARG A 101 29.58 -5.18 -0.30
CA ARG A 101 29.03 -4.40 0.82
C ARG A 101 27.91 -5.13 1.52
N ILE A 102 27.78 -4.86 2.82
CA ILE A 102 26.67 -5.30 3.65
C ILE A 102 25.91 -4.04 4.07
N HIS A 103 24.60 -4.05 3.87
CA HIS A 103 23.70 -2.99 4.28
C HIS A 103 22.67 -3.57 5.23
N SER A 104 22.42 -2.89 6.35
CA SER A 104 21.40 -3.29 7.29
C SER A 104 20.56 -2.10 7.74
N GLN A 105 19.29 -2.35 8.02
CA GLN A 105 18.37 -1.36 8.55
C GLN A 105 17.27 -2.05 9.35
N GLU A 106 16.90 -1.42 10.46
CA GLU A 106 15.70 -1.77 11.21
C GLU A 106 14.69 -0.61 11.14
N TYR A 107 13.43 -0.96 10.95
CA TYR A 107 12.33 -0.01 10.91
C TYR A 107 11.20 -0.45 11.86
N PRO A 108 11.00 0.24 12.99
CA PRO A 108 9.89 -0.02 13.90
C PRO A 108 8.59 0.58 13.37
N PHE A 109 7.47 -0.13 13.55
CA PHE A 109 6.12 0.36 13.27
C PHE A 109 5.09 -0.29 14.19
N GLU A 110 3.89 0.29 14.23
CA GLU A 110 2.79 -0.16 15.08
C GLU A 110 1.58 -0.57 14.23
N LEU A 111 0.94 -1.66 14.66
CA LEU A 111 -0.39 -2.09 14.26
C LEU A 111 -1.38 -1.90 15.41
N LEU A 112 -2.63 -1.59 15.07
CA LEU A 112 -3.71 -1.30 16.02
C LEU A 112 -4.65 -2.49 16.22
N GLY A 113 -4.60 -3.50 15.35
CA GLY A 113 -5.40 -4.71 15.42
C GLY A 113 -6.76 -4.61 14.72
N ASN A 114 -7.04 -3.49 14.04
CA ASN A 114 -8.24 -3.27 13.24
C ASN A 114 -7.93 -2.98 11.77
N GLU A 115 -6.70 -3.22 11.34
CA GLU A 115 -6.30 -3.20 9.93
C GLU A 115 -7.03 -4.30 9.14
N ILE A 116 -7.57 -3.94 7.98
CA ILE A 116 -8.06 -4.89 6.97
C ILE A 116 -6.87 -5.68 6.41
N ASP A 117 -5.83 -4.93 6.01
CA ASP A 117 -4.62 -5.45 5.44
C ASP A 117 -3.45 -4.47 5.65
N VAL A 118 -2.24 -5.01 5.50
CA VAL A 118 -0.98 -4.29 5.57
C VAL A 118 -0.14 -4.65 4.35
N PHE A 119 0.40 -3.65 3.69
CA PHE A 119 1.38 -3.82 2.62
C PHE A 119 2.75 -3.44 3.16
N ILE A 120 3.71 -4.36 3.01
CA ILE A 120 5.10 -4.15 3.35
C ILE A 120 5.93 -4.27 2.09
N ASP A 121 6.64 -3.21 1.72
CA ASP A 121 7.58 -3.22 0.61
C ASP A 121 9.00 -2.95 1.08
N VAL A 122 9.96 -3.70 0.55
CA VAL A 122 11.39 -3.44 0.74
C VAL A 122 12.03 -3.37 -0.64
N SER A 123 12.66 -2.24 -0.96
CA SER A 123 13.25 -2.05 -2.28
C SER A 123 14.63 -1.42 -2.27
N PHE A 124 15.42 -1.78 -3.27
CA PHE A 124 16.77 -1.27 -3.46
C PHE A 124 16.95 -0.81 -4.91
N SER A 125 17.54 0.36 -5.11
CA SER A 125 17.77 0.92 -6.45
C SER A 125 19.04 1.75 -6.51
N LYS A 126 19.67 1.80 -7.69
CA LYS A 126 20.79 2.71 -7.91
C LYS A 126 20.29 4.15 -7.88
N ARG A 127 20.94 5.02 -7.10
CA ARG A 127 20.65 6.45 -7.14
C ARG A 127 21.05 7.04 -8.50
N VAL A 128 20.16 7.84 -9.08
CA VAL A 128 20.43 8.51 -10.36
C VAL A 128 21.66 9.42 -10.20
N TYR A 129 22.62 9.33 -11.13
CA TYR A 129 23.88 10.10 -11.14
C TYR A 129 24.84 9.88 -9.95
N SER A 130 24.65 8.83 -9.15
CA SER A 130 25.56 8.47 -8.06
C SER A 130 25.84 6.97 -8.04
N ASP A 131 26.97 6.59 -7.46
CA ASP A 131 27.30 5.20 -7.15
C ASP A 131 26.71 4.75 -5.80
N SER A 132 25.91 5.61 -5.17
CA SER A 132 25.14 5.32 -3.96
C SER A 132 23.90 4.48 -4.26
N LEU A 133 23.50 3.72 -3.24
CA LEU A 133 22.31 2.89 -3.21
C LEU A 133 21.19 3.64 -2.50
N ASP A 134 19.96 3.52 -2.98
CA ASP A 134 18.78 3.92 -2.23
C ASP A 134 18.06 2.65 -1.78
N GLY A 135 17.93 2.48 -0.47
CA GLY A 135 17.14 1.44 0.19
C GLY A 135 15.84 2.03 0.70
N SER A 136 14.73 1.33 0.55
CA SER A 136 13.42 1.81 0.95
C SER A 136 12.65 0.74 1.71
N ILE A 137 11.98 1.15 2.79
CA ILE A 137 11.05 0.31 3.55
C ILE A 137 9.70 1.03 3.56
N GLY A 138 8.68 0.39 2.99
CA GLY A 138 7.30 0.86 2.99
C GLY A 138 6.41 0.00 3.88
N VAL A 139 5.59 0.67 4.69
CA VAL A 139 4.51 0.08 5.48
C VAL A 139 3.25 0.88 5.20
N VAL A 140 2.24 0.25 4.61
CA VAL A 140 0.95 0.88 4.31
C VAL A 140 -0.15 0.07 4.96
N ARG A 141 -0.92 0.70 5.84
CA ARG A 141 -2.01 0.08 6.60
C ARG A 141 -3.35 0.55 6.06
N HIS A 142 -4.25 -0.39 5.79
CA HIS A 142 -5.60 -0.09 5.36
C HIS A 142 -6.62 -0.41 6.45
N TYR A 143 -7.53 0.52 6.70
CA TYR A 143 -8.61 0.40 7.67
C TYR A 143 -9.96 0.51 6.98
N ASN A 144 -11.02 -0.02 7.60
CA ASN A 144 -12.37 0.30 7.14
C ASN A 144 -12.63 1.80 7.32
N SER A 145 -13.35 2.41 6.37
CA SER A 145 -13.81 3.78 6.54
C SER A 145 -14.62 3.92 7.83
N VAL A 146 -14.22 4.85 8.69
CA VAL A 146 -14.94 5.21 9.93
C VAL A 146 -15.55 6.61 9.87
N HIS A 147 -15.22 7.38 8.83
CA HIS A 147 -15.72 8.74 8.65
C HIS A 147 -17.04 8.72 7.89
N ASP A 148 -17.95 9.60 8.30
CA ASP A 148 -19.20 9.86 7.60
C ASP A 148 -18.91 10.61 6.29
N ILE A 149 -18.86 9.85 5.20
CA ILE A 149 -18.62 10.35 3.85
C ILE A 149 -19.79 9.90 3.00
N GLU A 150 -20.55 10.87 2.51
CA GLU A 150 -21.57 10.66 1.50
C GLU A 150 -20.89 10.56 0.13
N ILE A 151 -21.30 9.56 -0.65
CA ILE A 151 -20.76 9.33 -1.99
C ILE A 151 -21.90 8.99 -2.96
N GLU A 152 -21.88 9.63 -4.12
CA GLU A 152 -22.87 9.44 -5.18
C GLU A 152 -22.19 9.27 -6.53
N TYR A 153 -22.70 8.36 -7.37
CA TYR A 153 -22.27 8.24 -8.76
C TYR A 153 -22.85 9.39 -9.59
N ALA A 154 -21.98 10.27 -10.08
CA ALA A 154 -22.35 11.51 -10.74
C ALA A 154 -22.40 11.35 -12.27
N LYS A 155 -23.36 10.54 -12.73
CA LYS A 155 -23.56 10.18 -14.15
C LYS A 155 -23.81 11.37 -15.09
N ASP A 156 -24.23 12.51 -14.55
CA ASP A 156 -24.60 13.69 -15.36
C ASP A 156 -23.41 14.63 -15.61
N ILE A 157 -22.25 14.37 -14.98
CA ILE A 157 -21.02 15.12 -15.22
C ILE A 157 -20.40 14.63 -16.53
N ARG A 158 -20.33 15.51 -17.52
CA ARG A 158 -19.76 15.18 -18.83
C ARG A 158 -18.24 15.13 -18.80
N SER A 159 -17.70 14.09 -19.43
CA SER A 159 -16.28 13.97 -19.76
C SER A 159 -15.79 15.14 -20.65
N ASN A 160 -14.49 15.42 -20.60
CA ASN A 160 -13.78 16.29 -21.55
C ASN A 160 -12.43 15.69 -21.97
N GLU A 161 -11.66 16.40 -22.78
CA GLU A 161 -10.38 15.90 -23.32
C GLU A 161 -9.36 15.51 -22.23
N SER A 162 -9.41 16.16 -21.07
CA SER A 162 -8.49 15.95 -19.96
C SER A 162 -9.05 15.05 -18.86
N ILE A 163 -10.36 14.82 -18.81
CA ILE A 163 -11.01 14.18 -17.67
C ILE A 163 -12.15 13.31 -18.15
N ARG A 164 -12.09 12.00 -17.85
CA ARG A 164 -13.07 11.02 -18.31
C ARG A 164 -13.83 10.38 -17.16
N GLU A 165 -15.08 10.06 -17.42
CA GLU A 165 -15.95 9.26 -16.56
C GLU A 165 -15.28 7.92 -16.16
N PRO A 166 -15.66 7.36 -15.01
CA PRO A 166 -16.77 7.78 -14.13
C PRO A 166 -16.38 8.80 -13.05
N PHE A 167 -17.37 9.61 -12.66
CA PHE A 167 -17.27 10.63 -11.60
C PHE A 167 -18.11 10.28 -10.38
N PHE A 168 -17.63 10.69 -9.22
CA PHE A 168 -18.33 10.55 -7.95
C PHE A 168 -18.32 11.88 -7.21
N ILE A 169 -19.44 12.27 -6.62
CA ILE A 169 -19.47 13.37 -5.67
C ILE A 169 -19.16 12.78 -4.29
N LEU A 170 -18.12 13.30 -3.65
CA LEU A 170 -17.80 13.01 -2.25
C LEU A 170 -18.16 14.20 -1.40
N LYS A 171 -18.90 13.98 -0.31
CA LYS A 171 -19.19 14.99 0.68
C LYS A 171 -18.78 14.49 2.06
N ASN A 172 -17.96 15.28 2.75
CA ASN A 172 -17.48 14.94 4.06
C ASN A 172 -18.41 15.50 5.13
N ASN A 173 -19.17 14.61 5.78
CA ASN A 173 -20.04 14.94 6.89
C ASN A 173 -19.36 14.67 8.26
N SER A 174 -18.11 14.22 8.25
CA SER A 174 -17.29 14.01 9.45
C SER A 174 -16.63 15.31 9.94
N ASN A 175 -15.97 15.24 11.09
CA ASN A 175 -15.27 16.38 11.70
C ASN A 175 -13.80 16.51 11.26
N ASP A 176 -13.27 15.52 10.56
CA ASP A 176 -11.86 15.50 10.16
C ASP A 176 -11.69 16.06 8.74
N THR A 177 -10.53 16.67 8.49
CA THR A 177 -10.14 16.97 7.11
C THR A 177 -9.60 15.70 6.47
N LEU A 178 -10.14 15.38 5.30
CA LEU A 178 -9.73 14.21 4.54
C LEU A 178 -8.75 14.61 3.45
N TYR A 179 -7.88 13.68 3.09
CA TYR A 179 -6.92 13.82 2.01
C TYR A 179 -6.89 12.57 1.14
N GLY A 180 -6.74 12.74 -0.17
CA GLY A 180 -6.56 11.62 -1.10
C GLY A 180 -5.19 10.94 -0.99
N GLN A 181 -5.14 9.65 -1.34
CA GLN A 181 -3.92 8.82 -1.24
C GLN A 181 -2.71 9.40 -2.00
N HIS A 182 -2.93 9.84 -3.24
CA HIS A 182 -1.84 10.25 -4.13
C HIS A 182 -1.51 11.73 -4.00
N ILE A 183 -2.52 12.60 -3.93
CA ILE A 183 -2.38 14.04 -3.76
C ILE A 183 -3.47 14.50 -2.79
N LYS A 184 -3.15 15.47 -1.93
CA LYS A 184 -4.02 15.98 -0.86
C LYS A 184 -5.45 16.28 -1.30
N THR A 185 -5.60 16.91 -2.46
CA THR A 185 -6.87 17.38 -3.02
C THR A 185 -7.47 16.45 -4.07
N LEU A 186 -6.78 15.35 -4.41
CA LEU A 186 -7.18 14.44 -5.49
C LEU A 186 -7.73 13.12 -4.92
N TYR A 187 -9.02 12.91 -5.08
CA TYR A 187 -9.69 11.67 -4.67
C TYR A 187 -9.79 10.72 -5.85
N TRP A 188 -8.82 9.83 -5.92
CA TRP A 188 -8.70 8.86 -6.99
C TRP A 188 -8.87 7.44 -6.45
N GLY A 189 -9.80 6.70 -7.04
CA GLY A 189 -10.13 5.36 -6.61
C GLY A 189 -9.97 4.32 -7.71
N TRP A 190 -10.44 3.12 -7.41
CA TRP A 190 -10.49 1.96 -8.30
C TRP A 190 -11.93 1.57 -8.56
N ILE A 191 -12.18 0.92 -9.69
CA ILE A 191 -13.45 0.27 -9.97
C ILE A 191 -13.26 -1.23 -10.16
N SER A 192 -14.18 -2.02 -9.62
CA SER A 192 -14.45 -3.37 -10.10
C SER A 192 -15.90 -3.48 -10.55
N TYR A 193 -16.20 -4.44 -11.42
CA TYR A 193 -17.57 -4.75 -11.81
C TYR A 193 -17.89 -6.21 -11.55
N MET A 194 -19.17 -6.47 -11.37
CA MET A 194 -19.69 -7.81 -11.11
C MET A 194 -19.75 -8.61 -12.42
N ILE A 195 -19.13 -9.80 -12.42
CA ILE A 195 -19.17 -10.73 -13.57
C ILE A 195 -20.41 -11.62 -13.46
N ASP A 196 -20.69 -12.11 -12.26
CA ASP A 196 -21.83 -12.95 -11.88
C ASP A 196 -22.28 -12.59 -10.46
N ASP A 197 -23.36 -13.21 -9.97
CA ASP A 197 -24.01 -12.89 -8.68
C ASP A 197 -23.10 -12.95 -7.43
N SER A 198 -21.86 -13.42 -7.55
CA SER A 198 -20.91 -13.54 -6.43
C SER A 198 -19.49 -13.02 -6.72
N THR A 199 -19.13 -12.84 -8.00
CA THR A 199 -17.74 -12.60 -8.40
C THR A 199 -17.53 -11.18 -8.92
N TRP A 200 -16.59 -10.47 -8.32
CA TRP A 200 -16.11 -9.17 -8.79
C TRP A 200 -14.86 -9.33 -9.64
N THR A 201 -14.68 -8.49 -10.65
CA THR A 201 -13.38 -8.35 -11.31
C THR A 201 -12.31 -7.84 -10.36
N ASN A 202 -11.06 -7.96 -10.79
CA ASN A 202 -9.97 -7.18 -10.20
C ASN A 202 -10.28 -5.68 -10.25
N ASN A 203 -9.70 -4.95 -9.30
CA ASN A 203 -9.72 -3.50 -9.27
C ASN A 203 -9.00 -2.95 -10.50
N PHE A 204 -9.73 -2.21 -11.32
CA PHE A 204 -9.20 -1.39 -12.39
C PHE A 204 -8.71 -0.06 -11.82
N PHE A 205 -7.47 0.29 -12.16
CA PHE A 205 -6.88 1.59 -11.89
C PHE A 205 -6.60 2.29 -13.22
N GLY A 206 -7.27 3.42 -13.48
CA GLY A 206 -6.94 4.26 -14.62
C GLY A 206 -5.63 5.03 -14.39
N ASN A 207 -5.03 5.54 -15.47
CA ASN A 207 -3.83 6.38 -15.37
C ASN A 207 -4.14 7.65 -14.56
N LEU A 208 -3.40 7.89 -13.47
CA LEU A 208 -3.48 9.11 -12.67
C LEU A 208 -3.26 10.34 -13.56
N ASP A 209 -4.27 11.20 -13.67
CA ASP A 209 -4.13 12.51 -14.32
C ASP A 209 -3.83 13.57 -13.27
N TYR A 210 -2.55 13.94 -13.18
CA TYR A 210 -2.06 14.95 -12.24
C TYR A 210 -2.53 16.38 -12.58
N ASN A 211 -3.10 16.61 -13.79
CA ASN A 211 -3.74 17.88 -14.12
C ASN A 211 -5.04 18.11 -13.32
N PHE A 212 -5.61 17.05 -12.72
CA PHE A 212 -6.77 17.14 -11.82
C PHE A 212 -6.41 17.59 -10.39
N SER A 213 -5.17 18.00 -10.12
CA SER A 213 -4.72 18.46 -8.80
C SER A 213 -5.44 19.70 -8.25
N GLY A 214 -6.32 20.34 -9.04
CA GLY A 214 -7.17 21.48 -8.66
C GLY A 214 -8.41 21.14 -7.81
N GLY A 215 -8.56 19.93 -7.28
CA GLY A 215 -9.69 19.54 -6.44
C GLY A 215 -9.84 20.35 -5.15
N THR A 216 -11.06 20.41 -4.60
CA THR A 216 -11.32 21.08 -3.32
C THR A 216 -10.83 20.21 -2.17
N LEU A 217 -10.15 20.82 -1.19
CA LEU A 217 -9.78 20.13 0.04
C LEU A 217 -11.05 19.70 0.79
N LEU A 218 -11.13 18.43 1.17
CA LEU A 218 -12.34 17.85 1.73
C LEU A 218 -12.40 18.05 3.26
N ILE A 219 -12.48 19.31 3.66
CA ILE A 219 -12.74 19.74 5.04
C ILE A 219 -14.19 19.39 5.46
N PRO A 220 -14.53 19.44 6.76
CA PRO A 220 -15.90 19.19 7.23
C PRO A 220 -16.95 20.03 6.49
N GLY A 221 -18.00 19.36 6.00
CA GLY A 221 -19.10 19.95 5.23
C GLY A 221 -18.79 20.23 3.76
N ALA A 222 -17.53 20.10 3.32
CA ALA A 222 -17.17 20.31 1.92
C ALA A 222 -17.53 19.11 1.05
N ALA A 223 -17.69 19.39 -0.24
CA ALA A 223 -17.85 18.38 -1.27
C ALA A 223 -16.80 18.56 -2.38
N THR A 224 -16.44 17.47 -3.03
CA THR A 224 -15.49 17.47 -4.14
C THR A 224 -15.83 16.34 -5.12
N ILE A 225 -15.17 16.35 -6.28
CA ILE A 225 -15.31 15.28 -7.28
C ILE A 225 -14.18 14.27 -7.06
N ALA A 226 -14.55 13.00 -7.08
CA ALA A 226 -13.64 11.88 -7.13
C ALA A 226 -13.78 11.13 -8.46
N THR A 227 -12.70 10.46 -8.86
CA THR A 227 -12.57 9.80 -10.17
C THR A 227 -11.81 8.48 -10.01
N VAL A 228 -11.74 7.71 -11.10
CA VAL A 228 -11.11 6.37 -11.20
C VAL A 228 -9.98 6.38 -12.23
N GLY A 229 -9.84 7.47 -12.97
CA GLY A 229 -9.00 7.55 -14.15
C GLY A 229 -9.61 6.93 -15.38
N SER A 230 -8.97 7.20 -16.53
CA SER A 230 -9.47 6.70 -17.81
C SER A 230 -9.62 5.19 -17.77
N PHE A 231 -10.88 4.74 -17.81
CA PHE A 231 -11.30 3.34 -17.95
C PHE A 231 -11.08 2.90 -19.40
N GLY A 232 -9.80 2.85 -19.79
CA GLY A 232 -9.31 2.71 -21.16
C GLY A 232 -10.37 2.19 -22.14
N TRP A 233 -10.78 3.08 -23.05
CA TRP A 233 -11.43 2.81 -24.34
C TRP A 233 -12.95 3.01 -24.51
N THR A 234 -13.75 3.35 -23.50
CA THR A 234 -15.15 3.81 -23.71
C THR A 234 -15.49 5.04 -22.87
N GLU A 235 -16.22 6.00 -23.46
CA GLU A 235 -16.71 7.20 -22.75
C GLU A 235 -17.78 6.87 -21.71
N GLU A 236 -18.41 5.69 -21.82
CA GLU A 236 -19.48 5.24 -20.95
C GLU A 236 -19.14 3.90 -20.29
N LEU A 237 -19.57 3.73 -19.03
CA LEU A 237 -19.54 2.45 -18.34
C LEU A 237 -20.65 1.52 -18.88
N PRO A 238 -20.35 0.26 -19.20
CA PRO A 238 -21.37 -0.75 -19.52
C PRO A 238 -22.46 -0.89 -18.44
N LYS A 239 -23.65 -1.35 -18.81
CA LYS A 239 -24.74 -1.60 -17.86
C LYS A 239 -24.44 -2.81 -16.96
N LYS A 240 -23.91 -2.55 -15.77
CA LYS A 240 -23.52 -3.55 -14.77
C LYS A 240 -23.64 -2.99 -13.36
N LYS A 241 -23.46 -3.88 -12.37
CA LYS A 241 -23.17 -3.50 -10.98
C LYS A 241 -21.67 -3.27 -10.81
N TYR A 242 -21.33 -2.15 -10.19
CA TYR A 242 -19.96 -1.69 -9.97
C TYR A 242 -19.68 -1.47 -8.49
N ARG A 243 -18.38 -1.50 -8.16
CA ARG A 243 -17.85 -1.13 -6.87
C ARG A 243 -16.73 -0.13 -7.08
N TYR A 244 -16.94 1.08 -6.59
CA TYR A 244 -15.90 2.09 -6.44
C TYR A 244 -15.20 1.91 -5.09
N THR A 245 -13.87 1.86 -5.10
CA THR A 245 -13.03 1.81 -3.90
C THR A 245 -12.16 3.04 -3.86
N LEU A 246 -12.09 3.74 -2.73
CA LEU A 246 -11.25 4.92 -2.55
C LEU A 246 -10.43 4.78 -1.28
N LEU A 247 -9.15 5.14 -1.38
CA LEU A 247 -8.26 5.28 -0.22
C LEU A 247 -8.08 6.76 0.10
N TYR A 248 -8.28 7.10 1.38
CA TYR A 248 -8.11 8.45 1.90
C TYR A 248 -7.47 8.41 3.28
N THR A 249 -7.00 9.54 3.79
CA THR A 249 -6.36 9.65 5.11
C THR A 249 -6.74 10.96 5.78
N THR A 250 -6.61 11.04 7.10
CA THR A 250 -6.67 12.29 7.87
C THR A 250 -5.28 12.87 8.13
N ASP A 251 -4.22 12.10 7.84
CA ASP A 251 -2.86 12.57 7.98
C ASP A 251 -2.34 13.18 6.68
N VAL A 252 -2.23 14.50 6.66
CA VAL A 252 -1.69 15.26 5.52
C VAL A 252 -0.29 14.79 5.09
N ASN A 253 0.48 14.19 6.02
CA ASN A 253 1.82 13.67 5.77
C ASN A 253 1.82 12.33 5.04
N SER A 254 0.69 11.62 5.05
CA SER A 254 0.47 10.35 4.36
C SER A 254 0.04 10.52 2.90
N THR A 255 0.23 11.72 2.32
CA THR A 255 -0.11 12.05 0.93
C THR A 255 1.12 12.38 0.10
N GLY A 256 1.02 12.28 -1.22
CA GLY A 256 2.12 12.65 -2.14
C GLY A 256 3.05 11.48 -2.50
N GLY A 257 2.70 10.24 -2.12
CA GLY A 257 3.36 9.00 -2.57
C GLY A 257 4.84 8.82 -2.20
N GLY A 258 5.48 9.81 -1.59
CA GLY A 258 6.94 9.84 -1.40
C GLY A 258 7.42 9.12 -0.15
N TYR A 259 8.53 8.41 -0.29
CA TYR A 259 9.32 7.99 0.86
C TYR A 259 10.09 9.18 1.43
N ARG A 260 10.22 9.23 2.76
CA ARG A 260 10.99 10.24 3.48
C ARG A 260 12.37 9.68 3.78
N LYS A 261 13.41 10.45 3.48
CA LYS A 261 14.79 10.06 3.84
C LYS A 261 14.91 9.96 5.36
N GLN A 262 15.31 8.79 5.84
CA GLN A 262 15.49 8.51 7.26
C GLN A 262 16.95 8.71 7.68
N VAL A 263 17.88 8.10 6.95
CA VAL A 263 19.32 8.11 7.26
C VAL A 263 20.15 7.91 5.99
N GLU A 264 21.37 8.43 5.96
CA GLU A 264 22.35 8.11 4.91
C GLU A 264 23.70 7.84 5.55
N ARG A 265 24.24 6.62 5.31
CA ARG A 265 25.52 6.12 5.82
C ARG A 265 26.05 5.09 4.83
N ASP A 266 27.36 4.90 4.78
CA ASP A 266 28.00 3.82 4.01
C ASP A 266 27.55 3.73 2.53
N ASN A 267 27.33 4.89 1.91
CA ASN A 267 26.83 5.05 0.53
C ASN A 267 25.46 4.42 0.25
N ILE A 268 24.63 4.21 1.28
CA ILE A 268 23.21 3.93 1.16
C ILE A 268 22.40 5.06 1.81
N ALA A 269 21.40 5.59 1.11
CA ALA A 269 20.34 6.35 1.75
C ALA A 269 19.13 5.47 1.96
N TRP A 270 18.64 5.46 3.19
CA TRP A 270 17.43 4.77 3.57
C TRP A 270 16.25 5.72 3.56
N PHE A 271 15.18 5.28 2.93
CA PHE A 271 13.92 5.98 2.85
C PHE A 271 12.80 5.14 3.44
N VAL A 272 11.83 5.81 4.04
CA VAL A 272 10.70 5.17 4.69
C VAL A 272 9.40 5.74 4.17
N LYS A 273 8.45 4.86 3.92
CA LYS A 273 7.06 5.21 3.67
C LYS A 273 6.22 4.54 4.75
N ASP A 274 5.51 5.32 5.56
CA ASP A 274 4.72 4.77 6.65
C ASP A 274 3.35 5.44 6.71
N PHE A 275 2.37 4.84 6.03
CA PHE A 275 1.08 5.46 5.76
C PHE A 275 -0.09 4.67 6.34
N ARG A 276 -1.15 5.41 6.65
CA ARG A 276 -2.45 4.90 7.10
C ARG A 276 -3.53 5.43 6.18
N PHE A 277 -4.29 4.52 5.59
CA PHE A 277 -5.42 4.87 4.73
C PHE A 277 -6.69 4.17 5.19
N TYR A 278 -7.80 4.88 5.05
CA TYR A 278 -9.14 4.36 5.20
C TYR A 278 -9.68 3.99 3.82
N LYS A 279 -10.33 2.83 3.75
CA LYS A 279 -10.92 2.27 2.54
C LYS A 279 -12.42 2.52 2.55
N LEU A 280 -12.86 3.42 1.66
CA LEU A 280 -14.27 3.63 1.34
C LEU A 280 -14.66 2.74 0.17
N VAL A 281 -15.77 2.01 0.30
CA VAL A 281 -16.31 1.14 -0.75
C VAL A 281 -17.75 1.56 -1.03
N TYR A 282 -18.05 1.88 -2.29
CA TYR A 282 -19.37 2.29 -2.75
C TYR A 282 -19.83 1.41 -3.90
N GLU A 283 -20.97 0.75 -3.73
CA GLU A 283 -21.58 -0.06 -4.79
C GLU A 283 -22.67 0.74 -5.51
N PHE A 284 -22.67 0.69 -6.84
CA PHE A 284 -23.65 1.37 -7.67
C PHE A 284 -23.99 0.55 -8.91
N GLU A 285 -25.05 0.94 -9.61
CA GLU A 285 -25.51 0.27 -10.82
C GLU A 285 -25.63 1.28 -11.96
N VAL A 286 -25.14 0.88 -13.14
CA VAL A 286 -25.32 1.63 -14.38
C VAL A 286 -26.50 1.02 -15.13
N LYS A 287 -27.56 1.81 -15.35
CA LYS A 287 -28.84 1.38 -15.91
C LYS A 287 -29.02 1.71 -17.38
#